data_AF-A0A7Z2ZFK7-F1
#
_entry.id   AF-A0A7Z2ZFK7-F1
#
_cell.length_a   1.000
_cell.length_b   1.000
_cell.length_c   1.000
_cell.angle_alpha   90.00
_cell.angle_beta   90.00
_cell.angle_gamma   90.00
#
_symmetry.space_group_name_H-M   'P 1'
#
loop_
_entity.id
_entity.type
_entity.pdbx_description
1 polymer ?
#
loop_
_entity_poly.entity_id
_entity_poly.type
_entity_poly.pdbx_seq_one_letter_code
_entity_poly.pdbx_strand_id
1 'polypeptide(L)'
;MPAWLPLLKTTLPYVTQIVATAIPAFTSKPDASKADPVVTRQIEELQTAATRNAESIHTLAENFEQTVLGIDDAAARLQQEVNRLQKLVMLSSAASLVAVVVAVIALVR
;
A
#
# COMPACT_ATOMS: atom_id res chain seq x y z
N MET A 1 -13.22 -3.23 5.33
CA MET A 1 -11.85 -2.74 5.08
C MET A 1 -10.92 -3.36 6.11
N PRO A 2 -9.75 -3.90 5.71
CA PRO A 2 -8.76 -4.35 6.67
C PRO A 2 -8.34 -3.17 7.57
N ALA A 3 -8.41 -3.34 8.88
CA ALA A 3 -8.16 -2.27 9.85
C ALA A 3 -6.72 -1.70 9.82
N TRP A 4 -5.79 -2.41 9.20
CA TRP A 4 -4.38 -2.01 9.09
C TRP A 4 -4.10 -1.01 7.96
N LEU A 5 -4.94 -0.96 6.92
CA LEU A 5 -4.70 -0.14 5.73
C LEU A 5 -4.74 1.38 6.03
N PRO A 6 -5.70 1.90 6.82
CA PRO A 6 -5.73 3.33 7.17
C PRO A 6 -4.57 3.72 8.09
N LEU A 7 -4.22 2.87 9.05
CA LEU A 7 -3.10 3.09 9.96
C LEU A 7 -1.80 3.25 9.18
N LEU A 8 -1.59 2.37 8.20
CA LEU A 8 -0.43 2.34 7.33
C LEU A 8 -0.35 3.57 6.40
N LYS A 9 -1.47 3.97 5.78
CA LYS A 9 -1.54 5.20 4.98
C LYS A 9 -1.15 6.44 5.79
N THR A 10 -1.46 6.44 7.09
CA THR A 10 -1.17 7.57 7.97
C THR A 10 0.30 7.60 8.39
N THR A 11 0.95 6.45 8.53
CA THR A 11 2.35 6.35 8.99
C THR A 11 3.37 6.43 7.86
N LEU A 12 2.98 6.13 6.63
CA LEU A 12 3.87 6.10 5.46
C LEU A 12 4.69 7.37 5.22
N PRO A 13 4.10 8.59 5.28
CA PRO A 13 4.84 9.84 5.06
C PRO A 13 5.92 10.09 6.13
N TYR A 14 5.75 9.53 7.32
CA TYR A 14 6.72 9.67 8.39
C TYR A 14 7.94 8.77 8.17
N VAL A 15 7.77 7.62 7.51
CA VAL A 15 8.88 6.72 7.18
C VAL A 15 9.83 7.39 6.19
N THR A 16 9.30 8.03 5.15
CA THR A 16 10.13 8.77 4.17
C THR A 16 10.82 9.96 4.82
N GLN A 17 10.15 10.68 5.73
CA GLN A 17 10.75 11.80 6.47
C GLN A 17 11.87 11.36 7.43
N ILE A 18 11.69 10.23 8.13
CA ILE A 18 12.73 9.65 9.00
C ILE A 18 13.95 9.26 8.17
N VAL A 19 13.74 8.59 7.03
CA VAL A 19 14.85 8.16 6.16
C VAL A 19 15.60 9.38 5.58
N ALA A 20 14.89 10.38 5.09
CA ALA A 20 15.48 11.61 4.55
C ALA A 20 16.32 12.39 5.58
N THR A 21 15.97 12.30 6.86
CA THR A 21 16.67 13.00 7.94
C THR A 21 17.81 12.16 8.52
N ALA A 22 17.66 10.84 8.57
CA ALA A 22 18.63 9.94 9.19
C ALA A 22 19.84 9.66 8.27
N ILE A 23 19.65 9.57 6.95
CA ILE A 23 20.73 9.28 6.00
C ILE A 23 21.92 10.27 6.15
N PRO A 24 21.71 11.61 6.11
CA PRO A 24 22.80 12.58 6.24
C PRO A 24 23.55 12.49 7.57
N ALA A 25 22.84 12.13 8.65
CA ALA A 25 23.45 11.99 9.97
C ALA A 25 24.42 10.79 10.05
N PHE A 26 24.13 9.71 9.31
CA PHE A 26 25.02 8.54 9.22
C PHE A 26 26.14 8.72 8.18
N THR A 27 25.98 9.59 7.17
CA THR A 27 26.99 9.82 6.12
C THR A 27 27.98 10.94 6.44
N SER A 28 27.73 11.72 7.50
CA SER A 28 28.58 12.85 7.88
C SER A 28 29.97 12.36 8.33
N LYS A 29 31.02 12.95 7.74
CA LYS A 29 32.41 12.57 8.01
C LYS A 29 32.81 13.01 9.43
N PRO A 30 33.34 12.13 10.30
CA PRO A 30 33.81 12.53 11.62
C PRO A 30 35.04 13.44 11.50
N ASP A 31 35.16 14.44 12.39
CA ASP A 31 36.38 15.25 12.50
C ASP A 31 37.60 14.35 12.77
N ALA A 32 38.53 14.35 11.81
CA ALA A 32 39.68 13.43 11.75
C ALA A 32 40.79 13.75 12.78
N SER A 33 40.43 14.18 13.98
CA SER A 33 41.40 14.48 15.04
C SER A 33 41.44 13.32 16.05
N LYS A 34 42.41 12.41 15.86
CA LYS A 34 42.84 11.33 16.79
C LYS A 34 42.21 9.93 16.68
N ALA A 35 41.66 9.52 15.53
CA ALA A 35 41.23 8.14 15.33
C ALA A 35 42.31 7.32 14.60
N ASP A 36 42.50 6.06 15.02
CA ASP A 36 43.35 5.08 14.35
C ASP A 36 42.90 4.91 12.87
N PRO A 37 43.81 4.92 11.88
CA PRO A 37 43.45 4.79 10.45
C PRO A 37 42.62 3.55 10.13
N VAL A 38 42.80 2.45 10.89
CA VAL A 38 41.99 1.22 10.70
C VAL A 38 40.54 1.43 11.16
N VAL A 39 40.33 2.16 12.26
CA VAL A 39 38.99 2.51 12.77
C VAL A 39 38.31 3.50 11.83
N THR A 40 39.05 4.47 11.29
CA THR A 40 38.54 5.44 10.31
C THR A 40 38.02 4.74 9.05
N ARG A 41 38.76 3.75 8.55
CA ARG A 41 38.35 2.94 7.39
C ARG A 41 37.12 2.08 7.68
N GLN A 42 37.04 1.45 8.85
CA GLN A 42 35.86 0.67 9.25
C GLN A 42 34.61 1.54 9.39
N ILE A 43 34.75 2.77 9.92
CA ILE A 43 33.63 3.72 9.97
C ILE A 43 33.19 4.07 8.56
N GLU A 44 34.11 4.36 7.64
CA GLU A 44 33.77 4.69 6.24
C GLU A 44 33.03 3.53 5.53
N GLU A 45 33.47 2.28 5.75
CA GLU A 45 32.80 1.09 5.23
C GLU A 45 31.39 0.91 5.84
N LEU A 46 31.24 1.09 7.16
CA LEU A 46 29.95 1.03 7.85
C LEU A 46 29.01 2.15 7.41
N GLN A 47 29.52 3.37 7.23
CA GLN A 47 28.74 4.51 6.74
C GLN A 47 28.25 4.26 5.32
N THR A 48 29.11 3.72 4.45
CA THR A 48 28.73 3.35 3.08
C THR A 48 27.63 2.28 3.07
N ALA A 49 27.78 1.23 3.90
CA ALA A 49 26.77 0.17 4.04
C ALA A 49 25.44 0.70 4.61
N ALA A 50 25.50 1.55 5.63
CA ALA A 50 24.32 2.18 6.24
C ALA A 50 23.57 3.08 5.24
N THR A 51 24.29 3.87 4.45
CA THR A 51 23.73 4.73 3.40
C THR A 51 23.01 3.89 2.35
N ARG A 52 23.67 2.86 1.84
CA ARG A 52 23.10 1.96 0.82
C ARG A 52 21.85 1.22 1.33
N ASN A 53 21.85 0.81 2.59
CA ASN A 53 20.68 0.18 3.21
C ASN A 53 19.53 1.16 3.35
N ALA A 54 19.81 2.40 3.77
CA ALA A 54 18.78 3.42 3.92
C ALA A 54 18.16 3.84 2.57
N GLU A 55 18.96 3.94 1.50
CA GLU A 55 18.46 4.11 0.12
C GLU A 55 17.57 2.94 -0.33
N SER A 56 17.95 1.71 0.04
CA SER A 56 17.16 0.52 -0.27
C SER A 56 15.83 0.50 0.49
N ILE A 57 15.82 0.92 1.76
CA ILE A 57 14.60 1.07 2.57
C ILE A 57 13.70 2.16 1.99
N HIS A 58 14.27 3.27 1.51
CA HIS A 58 13.51 4.32 0.85
C HIS A 58 12.78 3.79 -0.39
N THR A 59 13.52 3.13 -1.29
CA THR A 59 12.96 2.52 -2.50
C THR A 59 11.88 1.49 -2.16
N LEU A 60 12.09 0.68 -1.11
CA LEU A 60 11.08 -0.28 -0.64
C LEU A 60 9.81 0.43 -0.16
N ALA A 61 9.95 1.52 0.59
CA ALA A 61 8.82 2.30 1.08
C ALA A 61 8.02 2.93 -0.07
N GLU A 62 8.70 3.48 -1.09
CA GLU A 62 8.03 4.02 -2.29
C GLU A 62 7.27 2.95 -3.07
N ASN A 63 7.90 1.81 -3.34
CA ASN A 63 7.24 0.70 -4.05
C ASN A 63 6.02 0.18 -3.26
N PHE A 64 6.15 0.12 -1.94
CA PHE A 64 5.07 -0.29 -1.07
C PHE A 64 3.93 0.72 -1.03
N GLU A 65 4.23 2.03 -1.02
CA GLU A 65 3.25 3.11 -1.19
C GLU A 65 2.43 2.92 -2.46
N GLN A 66 3.12 2.79 -3.59
CA GLN A 66 2.48 2.60 -4.89
C GLN A 66 1.62 1.34 -4.91
N THR A 67 2.09 0.25 -4.30
CA THR A 67 1.34 -1.01 -4.21
C THR A 67 0.07 -0.84 -3.37
N VAL A 68 0.15 -0.21 -2.21
CA VAL A 68 -0.99 0.03 -1.32
C VAL A 68 -2.03 0.93 -1.99
N LEU A 69 -1.59 1.98 -2.68
CA LEU A 69 -2.48 2.86 -3.46
C LEU A 69 -3.14 2.10 -4.61
N GLY A 70 -2.40 1.24 -5.31
CA GLY A 70 -2.93 0.39 -6.37
C GLY A 70 -3.97 -0.61 -5.88
N ILE A 71 -3.74 -1.24 -4.72
CA ILE A 71 -4.72 -2.14 -4.07
C ILE A 71 -6.00 -1.38 -3.71
N ASP A 72 -5.89 -0.17 -3.20
CA ASP A 72 -7.04 0.63 -2.79
C ASP A 72 -7.90 1.06 -4.00
N ASP A 73 -7.26 1.50 -5.09
CA ASP A 73 -7.98 1.82 -6.35
C ASP A 73 -8.64 0.58 -6.95
N ALA A 74 -7.94 -0.55 -6.98
CA ALA A 74 -8.49 -1.82 -7.46
C ALA A 74 -9.70 -2.27 -6.61
N ALA A 75 -9.60 -2.16 -5.28
CA ALA A 75 -10.69 -2.49 -4.39
C ALA A 75 -11.91 -1.58 -4.59
N ALA A 76 -11.69 -0.28 -4.80
CA ALA A 76 -12.75 0.67 -5.08
C ALA A 76 -13.49 0.35 -6.39
N ARG A 77 -12.76 -0.01 -7.45
CA ARG A 77 -13.34 -0.44 -8.73
C ARG A 77 -14.13 -1.74 -8.57
N LEU A 78 -13.57 -2.73 -7.89
CA LEU A 78 -14.23 -4.01 -7.65
C LEU A 78 -15.54 -3.83 -6.88
N GLN A 79 -15.56 -2.96 -5.87
CA GLN A 79 -16.77 -2.64 -5.12
C GLN A 79 -17.86 -2.01 -6.00
N GLN A 80 -17.49 -1.14 -6.95
CA GLN A 80 -18.44 -0.57 -7.90
C GLN A 80 -19.00 -1.63 -8.85
N GLU A 81 -18.17 -2.53 -9.35
CA GLU A 81 -18.61 -3.64 -10.21
C GLU A 81 -19.53 -4.60 -9.47
N VAL A 82 -19.17 -5.01 -8.26
CA VAL A 82 -20.03 -5.86 -7.40
C VAL A 82 -21.38 -5.20 -7.17
N ASN A 83 -21.42 -3.89 -6.87
CA ASN A 83 -22.67 -3.17 -6.69
C ASN A 83 -23.52 -3.13 -7.96
N ARG A 84 -22.89 -3.01 -9.15
CA ARG A 84 -23.60 -3.08 -10.43
C ARG A 84 -24.16 -4.48 -10.69
N LEU A 85 -23.36 -5.52 -10.47
CA LEU A 85 -23.78 -6.91 -10.64
C LEU A 85 -24.92 -7.28 -9.69
N GLN A 86 -24.84 -6.86 -8.43
CA GLN A 86 -25.94 -7.07 -7.46
C GLN A 86 -27.25 -6.44 -7.93
N LYS A 87 -27.21 -5.22 -8.48
CA LYS A 87 -28.41 -4.58 -9.04
C LYS A 87 -28.98 -5.37 -10.22
N LEU A 88 -28.12 -5.83 -11.13
CA LEU A 88 -28.56 -6.64 -12.28
C LEU A 88 -29.18 -7.97 -11.86
N VAL A 89 -28.58 -8.66 -10.88
CA VAL A 89 -29.11 -9.91 -10.32
C VAL A 89 -30.45 -9.67 -9.63
N MET A 90 -30.60 -8.57 -8.89
CA MET A 90 -31.86 -8.23 -8.25
C MET A 90 -32.96 -7.97 -9.29
N LEU A 91 -32.66 -7.23 -10.36
CA LEU A 91 -33.60 -6.96 -11.45
C LEU A 91 -34.00 -8.24 -12.20
N SER A 92 -33.04 -9.10 -12.55
CA SER A 92 -33.32 -10.35 -13.25
C SER A 92 -34.13 -11.32 -12.38
N SER A 93 -33.82 -11.40 -11.09
CA SER A 93 -34.56 -12.23 -10.13
C SER A 93 -36.00 -11.73 -9.98
N ALA A 94 -36.20 -10.42 -9.88
CA ALA A 94 -37.53 -9.83 -9.82
C ALA A 94 -38.34 -10.10 -11.10
N ALA A 95 -37.72 -9.92 -12.27
CA ALA A 95 -38.36 -10.22 -13.56
C ALA A 95 -38.76 -11.70 -13.68
N SER A 96 -37.90 -12.60 -13.24
CA SER A 96 -38.18 -14.05 -13.20
C SER A 96 -39.37 -14.37 -12.29
N LEU A 97 -39.41 -13.81 -11.07
CA LEU A 97 -40.54 -13.98 -10.16
C LEU A 97 -41.85 -13.48 -10.75
N VAL A 98 -41.85 -12.31 -11.40
CA VAL A 98 -43.05 -11.78 -12.07
C VAL A 98 -43.50 -12.72 -13.19
N ALA A 99 -42.58 -13.22 -14.01
CA ALA A 99 -42.90 -14.16 -15.07
C ALA A 99 -43.53 -15.46 -14.54
N VAL A 100 -42.99 -16.01 -13.45
CA VAL A 100 -43.54 -17.20 -12.78
C VAL A 100 -44.96 -16.92 -12.25
N VAL A 101 -45.18 -15.77 -11.59
CA VAL A 101 -46.51 -15.38 -11.08
C VAL A 101 -47.52 -15.26 -12.21
N VAL A 102 -47.15 -14.62 -13.32
CA VAL A 102 -48.01 -14.48 -14.50
C VAL A 102 -48.34 -15.86 -15.10
N ALA A 103 -47.35 -16.75 -15.22
CA ALA A 103 -47.56 -18.10 -15.74
C ALA A 103 -48.53 -18.91 -14.86
N VAL A 104 -48.41 -18.82 -13.53
CA VAL A 104 -49.33 -19.48 -12.59
C VAL A 104 -50.74 -18.92 -12.72
N ILE A 105 -50.91 -17.60 -12.81
CA ILE A 105 -52.22 -16.96 -12.99
C ILE A 105 -52.86 -17.42 -14.30
N ALA A 106 -52.09 -17.50 -15.38
CA ALA A 106 -52.57 -17.95 -16.69
C ALA A 106 -52.95 -19.44 -16.72
N LEU A 107 -52.36 -20.26 -15.84
CA LEU A 107 -52.69 -21.69 -15.74
C LEU A 107 -53.96 -21.95 -14.90
N VAL A 108 -54.24 -21.07 -13.92
CA VAL A 108 -55.38 -21.22 -12.99
C VAL A 108 -56.67 -20.56 -13.51
N ARG A 109 -56.55 -19.63 -14.47
CA ARG A 109 -57.69 -18.97 -15.12
C ARG A 109 -58.04 -19.64 -16.44
#